data_AF-A0A965VH70-F1
#
_entry.id   AF-A0A965VH70-F1
#
_cell.length_a   1.000
_cell.length_b   1.000
_cell.length_c   1.000
_cell.angle_alpha   90.00
_cell.angle_beta   90.00
_cell.angle_gamma   90.00
#
_symmetry.space_group_name_H-M   'P 1'
#
loop_
_entity.id
_entity.type
_entity.pdbx_description
1 polymer ?
#
loop_
_entity_poly.entity_id
_entity_poly.type
_entity_poly.pdbx_seq_one_letter_code
_entity_poly.pdbx_strand_id
1 'polypeptide(L)'
;MTVTLTVICAIALIAFGGLMAATESALNVLSRDDIRDMAKTRRAKISLRSIADDLGAHRNVTNFVRTFAETTAAVLITITLAASGLPLWAALLLAVLIMTGASFVLAGSSPRSVGRAHPQAVLGISAPIIHSLRFLLGPVADALVRLGDRVTPGRPG
;
A
#
# COMPACT_ATOMS: atom_id res chain seq x y z
N MET A 1 23.26 2.52 -16.70
CA MET A 1 22.97 1.61 -15.56
C MET A 1 22.01 2.19 -14.54
N THR A 2 22.12 3.47 -14.17
CA THR A 2 21.25 4.11 -13.16
C THR A 2 19.78 4.24 -13.57
N VAL A 3 19.49 4.67 -14.80
CA VAL A 3 18.11 4.85 -15.30
C VAL A 3 17.31 3.53 -15.35
N THR A 4 17.93 2.45 -15.82
CA THR A 4 17.26 1.14 -15.87
C THR A 4 16.91 0.65 -14.46
N LEU A 5 17.81 0.86 -13.49
CA LEU A 5 17.57 0.51 -12.10
C LEU A 5 16.44 1.34 -11.50
N THR A 6 16.40 2.66 -11.73
CA THR A 6 15.31 3.51 -11.21
C THR A 6 13.95 3.12 -11.77
N VAL A 7 13.88 2.77 -13.06
CA VAL A 7 12.64 2.30 -13.69
C VAL A 7 12.20 0.96 -13.11
N ILE A 8 13.11 -0.01 -12.95
CA ILE A 8 12.79 -1.30 -12.32
C ILE A 8 12.29 -1.10 -10.89
N CYS A 9 12.98 -0.26 -10.10
CA CYS A 9 12.55 0.09 -8.75
C CYS A 9 11.17 0.76 -8.73
N ALA A 10 10.89 1.70 -9.63
CA ALA A 10 9.59 2.36 -9.71
C ALA A 10 8.46 1.37 -10.05
N ILE A 11 8.69 0.46 -11.01
CA ILE A 11 7.72 -0.59 -11.36
C ILE A 11 7.47 -1.51 -10.16
N ALA A 12 8.53 -1.93 -9.47
CA ALA A 12 8.41 -2.76 -8.27
C ALA A 12 7.62 -2.06 -7.15
N LEU A 13 7.88 -0.77 -6.93
CA LEU A 13 7.15 0.05 -5.95
C LEU A 13 5.68 0.21 -6.31
N ILE A 14 5.35 0.44 -7.59
CA ILE A 14 3.96 0.53 -8.06
C ILE A 14 3.25 -0.81 -7.89
N ALA A 15 3.88 -1.93 -8.27
CA ALA A 15 3.32 -3.26 -8.08
C ALA A 15 3.06 -3.57 -6.60
N PHE A 16 4.01 -3.22 -5.74
CA PHE A 16 3.88 -3.36 -4.29
C PHE A 16 2.76 -2.47 -3.72
N GLY A 17 2.65 -1.22 -4.16
CA GLY A 17 1.54 -0.33 -3.84
C GLY A 17 0.19 -0.92 -4.25
N GLY A 18 0.12 -1.62 -5.38
CA GLY A 18 -1.06 -2.38 -5.81
C GLY A 18 -1.42 -3.53 -4.88
N LEU A 19 -0.45 -4.32 -4.43
CA LEU A 19 -0.69 -5.38 -3.45
C LEU A 19 -1.23 -4.81 -2.12
N MET A 20 -0.70 -3.66 -1.67
CA MET A 20 -1.20 -2.98 -0.49
C MET A 20 -2.63 -2.46 -0.72
N ALA A 21 -2.95 -1.91 -1.90
CA ALA A 21 -4.31 -1.48 -2.26
C ALA A 21 -5.30 -2.65 -2.29
N ALA A 22 -4.88 -3.80 -2.83
CA ALA A 22 -5.67 -5.03 -2.82
C ALA A 22 -5.93 -5.49 -1.38
N THR A 23 -4.90 -5.41 -0.53
CA THR A 23 -5.03 -5.84 0.86
C THR A 23 -5.89 -4.90 1.69
N GLU A 24 -5.74 -3.59 1.54
CA GLU A 24 -6.64 -2.59 2.14
C GLU A 24 -8.10 -2.93 1.80
N SER A 25 -8.35 -3.25 0.53
CA SER A 25 -9.68 -3.63 0.10
C SER A 25 -10.16 -4.96 0.67
N ALA A 26 -9.29 -5.95 0.81
CA ALA A 26 -9.61 -7.23 1.45
C ALA A 26 -9.93 -7.06 2.94
N LEU A 27 -9.12 -6.25 3.65
CA LEU A 27 -9.33 -5.90 5.05
C LEU A 27 -10.63 -5.13 5.28
N ASN A 28 -11.11 -4.38 4.29
CA ASN A 28 -12.40 -3.67 4.36
C ASN A 28 -13.60 -4.59 4.14
N VAL A 29 -13.41 -5.77 3.54
CA VAL A 29 -14.48 -6.74 3.29
C VAL A 29 -14.57 -7.79 4.41
N LEU A 30 -13.43 -8.24 4.95
CA LEU A 30 -13.39 -9.28 5.98
C LEU A 30 -13.66 -8.73 7.39
N SER A 31 -14.46 -9.46 8.16
CA SER A 31 -14.64 -9.21 9.60
C SER A 31 -13.46 -9.73 10.43
N ARG A 32 -13.36 -9.32 11.70
CA ARG A 32 -12.36 -9.86 12.64
C ARG A 32 -12.50 -11.37 12.78
N ASP A 33 -13.72 -11.88 12.79
CA ASP A 33 -13.99 -13.31 12.97
C ASP A 33 -13.64 -14.12 11.72
N ASP A 34 -13.89 -13.59 10.51
CA ASP A 34 -13.44 -14.22 9.26
C ASP A 34 -11.92 -14.42 9.26
N ILE A 35 -11.17 -13.42 9.72
CA ILE A 35 -9.71 -13.44 9.75
C ILE A 35 -9.21 -14.43 10.82
N ARG A 36 -9.90 -14.52 11.97
CA ARG A 36 -9.61 -15.54 13.00
C ARG A 36 -9.87 -16.95 12.47
N ASP A 37 -10.94 -17.15 11.71
CA ASP A 37 -11.25 -18.43 11.10
C ASP A 37 -10.22 -18.82 10.04
N MET A 38 -9.76 -17.87 9.23
CA MET A 38 -8.62 -18.11 8.31
C MET A 38 -7.36 -18.55 9.06
N ALA A 39 -7.09 -18.01 10.25
CA ALA A 39 -5.92 -18.37 11.04
C ALA A 39 -5.95 -19.82 11.56
N LYS A 40 -7.11 -20.50 11.54
CA LYS A 40 -7.22 -21.92 11.91
C LYS A 40 -6.59 -22.85 10.87
N THR A 41 -6.61 -22.46 9.59
CA THR A 41 -6.24 -23.35 8.47
C THR A 41 -5.02 -22.88 7.68
N ARG A 42 -4.66 -21.59 7.73
CA ARG A 42 -3.55 -21.02 6.95
C ARG A 42 -2.21 -21.07 7.70
N ARG A 43 -1.11 -21.17 6.94
CA ARG A 43 0.26 -21.14 7.49
C ARG A 43 0.58 -19.83 8.22
N ALA A 44 0.06 -18.70 7.74
CA ALA A 44 0.24 -17.38 8.33
C ALA A 44 -0.64 -17.12 9.59
N LYS A 45 -0.89 -18.16 10.41
CA LYS A 45 -1.79 -18.09 11.58
C LYS A 45 -1.44 -17.00 12.59
N ILE A 46 -0.14 -16.75 12.81
CA ILE A 46 0.34 -15.74 13.77
C ILE A 46 0.00 -14.34 13.25
N SER A 47 0.36 -14.05 12.00
CA SER A 47 0.08 -12.78 11.34
C SER A 47 -1.41 -12.49 11.23
N LEU A 48 -2.21 -13.50 10.86
CA LEU A 48 -3.67 -13.35 10.76
C LEU A 48 -4.33 -13.08 12.11
N ARG A 49 -3.91 -13.75 13.19
CA ARG A 49 -4.40 -13.45 14.55
C ARG A 49 -4.07 -12.01 14.96
N SER A 50 -2.81 -11.60 14.77
CA SER A 50 -2.37 -10.23 15.08
C SER A 50 -3.16 -9.17 14.30
N ILE A 51 -3.49 -9.44 13.02
CA ILE A 51 -4.34 -8.57 12.21
C ILE A 51 -5.77 -8.52 12.77
N ALA A 52 -6.35 -9.65 13.17
CA ALA A 52 -7.70 -9.70 13.73
C ALA A 52 -7.82 -8.99 15.09
N ASP A 53 -6.74 -9.00 15.88
CA ASP A 53 -6.70 -8.35 17.19
C ASP A 53 -6.73 -6.82 17.06
N ASP A 54 -6.04 -6.26 16.06
CA ASP A 54 -5.97 -4.81 15.81
C ASP A 54 -6.06 -4.49 14.30
N LEU A 55 -7.27 -4.61 13.74
CA LEU A 55 -7.51 -4.32 12.32
C LEU A 55 -7.24 -2.85 11.95
N GLY A 56 -7.60 -1.93 12.84
CA GLY A 56 -7.51 -0.50 12.59
C GLY A 56 -6.08 -0.09 12.26
N ALA A 57 -5.13 -0.46 13.12
CA ALA A 57 -3.76 -0.03 12.88
C ALA A 57 -3.02 -0.88 11.83
N HIS A 58 -3.44 -2.12 11.54
CA HIS A 58 -2.95 -2.83 10.33
C HIS A 58 -3.45 -2.17 9.03
N ARG A 59 -4.68 -1.64 9.00
CA ARG A 59 -5.16 -0.81 7.88
C ARG A 59 -4.34 0.48 7.77
N ASN A 60 -4.09 1.17 8.87
CA ASN A 60 -3.28 2.40 8.87
C ASN A 60 -1.87 2.17 8.32
N VAL A 61 -1.19 1.11 8.75
CA VAL A 61 0.14 0.76 8.22
C VAL A 61 0.08 0.41 6.73
N THR A 62 -0.91 -0.38 6.31
CA THR A 62 -1.08 -0.74 4.89
C THR A 62 -1.24 0.51 4.02
N ASN A 63 -2.03 1.47 4.49
CA ASN A 63 -2.26 2.74 3.81
C ASN A 63 -1.00 3.60 3.77
N PHE A 64 -0.33 3.74 4.91
CA PHE A 64 0.93 4.48 5.00
C PHE A 64 1.99 3.93 4.03
N VAL A 65 2.21 2.62 4.06
CA VAL A 65 3.20 1.93 3.22
C VAL A 65 2.88 2.11 1.75
N ARG A 66 1.60 2.02 1.39
CA ARG A 66 1.17 2.24 0.02
C ARG A 66 1.46 3.67 -0.44
N THR A 67 1.07 4.67 0.35
CA THR A 67 1.34 6.07 0.04
C THR A 67 2.85 6.34 -0.06
N PHE A 68 3.64 5.74 0.83
CA PHE A 68 5.10 5.83 0.79
C PHE A 68 5.67 5.24 -0.51
N ALA A 69 5.22 4.05 -0.92
CA ALA A 69 5.65 3.41 -2.15
C ALA A 69 5.25 4.23 -3.40
N GLU A 70 4.00 4.69 -3.47
CA GLU A 70 3.50 5.53 -4.57
C GLU A 70 4.28 6.85 -4.67
N THR A 71 4.55 7.50 -3.54
CA THR A 71 5.31 8.76 -3.49
C THR A 71 6.76 8.55 -3.92
N THR A 72 7.40 7.48 -3.44
CA THR A 72 8.79 7.15 -3.83
C THR A 72 8.88 6.86 -5.32
N ALA A 73 7.92 6.12 -5.88
CA ALA A 73 7.85 5.86 -7.32
C ALA A 73 7.67 7.16 -8.12
N ALA A 74 6.79 8.06 -7.67
CA ALA A 74 6.58 9.37 -8.29
C ALA A 74 7.87 10.19 -8.36
N VAL A 75 8.62 10.25 -7.25
CA VAL A 75 9.90 10.96 -7.18
C VAL A 75 10.93 10.34 -8.12
N LEU A 76 11.07 9.00 -8.12
CA LEU A 76 12.01 8.30 -9.00
C LEU A 76 11.70 8.53 -10.48
N ILE A 77 10.43 8.43 -10.87
CA ILE A 77 9.98 8.68 -12.25
C ILE A 77 10.24 10.13 -12.65
N THR A 78 9.91 11.08 -11.76
CA THR A 78 10.11 12.51 -12.02
C THR A 78 11.58 12.83 -12.23
N ILE A 79 12.47 12.36 -11.34
CA ILE A 79 13.92 12.56 -11.48
C ILE A 79 14.44 11.90 -12.76
N THR A 80 13.98 10.69 -13.07
CA THR A 80 14.38 9.96 -14.27
C THR A 80 13.99 10.70 -15.55
N LEU A 81 12.79 11.28 -15.60
CA LEU A 81 12.32 12.07 -16.74
C LEU A 81 12.97 13.45 -16.82
N ALA A 82 13.24 14.09 -15.67
CA ALA A 82 13.97 15.36 -15.65
C ALA A 82 15.41 15.19 -16.15
N ALA A 83 16.02 14.03 -15.92
CA ALA A 83 17.37 13.71 -16.37
C ALA A 83 17.45 13.15 -17.81
N SER A 84 16.32 12.97 -18.52
CA SER A 84 16.30 12.32 -19.84
C SER A 84 16.59 13.26 -21.02
N GLY A 85 16.84 14.54 -20.76
CA GLY A 85 17.05 15.58 -21.77
C GLY A 85 15.77 16.22 -22.30
N LEU A 86 14.60 15.85 -21.75
CA LEU A 86 13.35 16.56 -21.99
C LEU A 86 13.38 17.97 -21.38
N PRO A 87 12.67 18.95 -21.98
CA PRO A 87 12.44 20.22 -21.29
C PRO A 87 11.64 19.97 -20.00
N LEU A 88 12.01 20.66 -18.92
CA LEU A 88 11.49 20.38 -17.57
C LEU A 88 9.95 20.34 -17.52
N TRP A 89 9.28 21.26 -18.19
CA TRP A 89 7.81 21.30 -18.23
C TRP A 89 7.22 20.02 -18.84
N ALA A 90 7.83 19.48 -19.90
CA ALA A 90 7.37 18.25 -20.55
C ALA A 90 7.68 17.02 -19.69
N ALA A 91 8.84 16.99 -19.04
CA ALA A 91 9.19 15.93 -18.08
C ALA A 91 8.20 15.87 -16.91
N LEU A 92 7.84 17.02 -16.34
CA LEU A 92 6.86 17.10 -15.25
C LEU A 92 5.46 16.70 -15.71
N LEU A 93 5.00 17.19 -16.87
CA LEU A 93 3.70 16.77 -17.43
C LEU A 93 3.65 15.26 -17.68
N LEU A 94 4.71 14.69 -18.25
CA LEU A 94 4.77 13.26 -18.51
C LEU A 94 4.81 12.44 -17.20
N ALA A 95 5.53 12.90 -16.19
CA ALA A 95 5.54 12.28 -14.86
C ALA A 95 4.14 12.28 -14.24
N VAL A 96 3.42 13.41 -14.32
CA VAL A 96 2.03 13.52 -13.83
C VAL A 96 1.13 12.53 -14.58
N LEU A 97 1.22 12.45 -15.91
CA LEU A 97 0.42 11.53 -16.70
C LEU A 97 0.70 10.05 -16.36
N ILE A 98 1.98 9.68 -16.25
CA ILE A 98 2.40 8.31 -15.89
C ILE A 98 1.90 7.96 -14.49
N MET A 99 2.13 8.83 -13.50
CA MET A 99 1.70 8.56 -12.13
C MET A 99 0.19 8.57 -11.98
N THR A 100 -0.52 9.43 -12.71
CA THR A 100 -1.99 9.42 -12.73
C THR A 100 -2.50 8.11 -13.29
N GLY A 101 -1.93 7.64 -14.41
CA GLY A 101 -2.26 6.35 -15.00
C GLY A 101 -1.98 5.19 -14.04
N ALA A 102 -0.80 5.18 -13.41
CA ALA A 102 -0.43 4.18 -12.41
C ALA A 102 -1.42 4.18 -11.23
N SER A 103 -1.65 5.34 -10.60
CA SER A 103 -2.60 5.48 -9.48
C SER A 103 -4.02 5.08 -9.87
N PHE A 104 -4.47 5.39 -11.09
CA PHE A 104 -5.78 4.96 -11.60
C PHE A 104 -5.84 3.44 -11.76
N VAL A 105 -4.82 2.80 -12.32
CA VAL A 105 -4.74 1.33 -12.41
C VAL A 105 -4.73 0.70 -11.02
N LEU A 106 -4.01 1.28 -10.07
CA LEU A 106 -4.02 0.83 -8.67
C LEU A 106 -5.38 1.07 -7.97
N ALA A 107 -6.15 2.07 -8.39
CA ALA A 107 -7.47 2.42 -7.87
C ALA A 107 -8.64 1.67 -8.51
N GLY A 108 -8.51 1.30 -9.78
CA GLY A 108 -9.59 0.76 -10.60
C GLY A 108 -9.68 -0.77 -10.61
N SER A 109 -9.91 -1.33 -11.81
CA SER A 109 -10.30 -2.71 -12.10
C SER A 109 -9.26 -3.80 -11.80
N SER A 110 -8.07 -3.46 -11.29
CA SER A 110 -6.96 -4.42 -11.13
C SER A 110 -6.73 -4.87 -9.68
N PRO A 111 -6.12 -4.09 -8.74
CA PRO A 111 -5.76 -4.68 -7.45
C PRO A 111 -6.90 -4.63 -6.44
N ARG A 112 -7.63 -3.51 -6.36
CA ARG A 112 -8.74 -3.35 -5.40
C ARG A 112 -9.91 -4.26 -5.73
N SER A 113 -10.26 -4.42 -7.01
CA SER A 113 -11.28 -5.36 -7.46
C SER A 113 -10.94 -6.80 -7.04
N VAL A 114 -9.69 -7.23 -7.27
CA VAL A 114 -9.20 -8.55 -6.85
C VAL A 114 -9.20 -8.69 -5.32
N GLY A 115 -8.81 -7.63 -4.61
CA GLY A 115 -8.92 -7.52 -3.16
C GLY A 115 -10.34 -7.76 -2.64
N ARG A 116 -11.35 -7.21 -3.31
CA ARG A 116 -12.77 -7.43 -2.96
C ARG A 116 -13.30 -8.79 -3.38
N ALA A 117 -12.89 -9.28 -4.56
CA ALA A 117 -13.37 -10.53 -5.12
C ALA A 117 -12.76 -11.75 -4.44
N HIS A 118 -11.49 -11.67 -4.02
CA HIS A 118 -10.74 -12.78 -3.41
C HIS A 118 -10.07 -12.36 -2.09
N PRO A 119 -10.83 -11.86 -1.11
CA PRO A 119 -10.26 -11.20 0.07
C PRO A 119 -9.43 -12.16 0.94
N GLN A 120 -9.89 -13.40 1.11
CA GLN A 120 -9.16 -14.41 1.89
C GLN A 120 -7.84 -14.84 1.24
N ALA A 121 -7.79 -14.92 -0.09
CA ALA A 121 -6.58 -15.29 -0.82
C ALA A 121 -5.55 -14.15 -0.75
N VAL A 122 -6.00 -12.91 -1.00
CA VAL A 122 -5.15 -11.71 -0.95
C VAL A 122 -4.59 -11.55 0.45
N LEU A 123 -5.43 -11.54 1.49
CA LEU A 123 -4.99 -11.40 2.87
C LEU A 123 -4.11 -12.58 3.31
N GLY A 124 -4.38 -13.80 2.84
CA GLY A 124 -3.53 -14.96 3.15
C GLY A 124 -2.08 -14.81 2.66
N ILE A 125 -1.88 -14.14 1.52
CA ILE A 125 -0.55 -13.87 0.95
C ILE A 125 0.10 -12.65 1.63
N SER A 126 -0.66 -11.58 1.86
CA SER A 126 -0.12 -10.31 2.36
C SER A 126 -0.05 -10.21 3.89
N ALA A 127 -0.75 -11.05 4.64
CA ALA A 127 -0.71 -11.08 6.11
C ALA A 127 0.71 -11.08 6.71
N PRO A 128 1.65 -11.96 6.30
CA PRO A 128 3.00 -11.94 6.85
C PRO A 128 3.78 -10.66 6.50
N ILE A 129 3.52 -10.08 5.33
CA ILE A 129 4.14 -8.83 4.89
C ILE A 129 3.66 -7.70 5.80
N ILE A 130 2.35 -7.53 5.94
CA ILE A 130 1.78 -6.42 6.72
C ILE A 130 2.10 -6.56 8.20
N HIS A 131 2.12 -7.78 8.72
CA HIS A 131 2.53 -8.02 10.10
C HIS A 131 3.98 -7.59 10.34
N SER A 132 4.90 -7.96 9.45
CA SER A 132 6.30 -7.52 9.51
C SER A 132 6.43 -6.00 9.38
N LEU A 133 5.66 -5.40 8.48
CA LEU A 133 5.63 -3.95 8.29
C LEU A 133 5.03 -3.22 9.49
N ARG A 134 4.03 -3.79 10.17
CA ARG A 134 3.46 -3.23 11.41
C ARG A 134 4.50 -3.23 12.53
N PHE A 135 5.30 -4.28 12.64
CA PHE A 135 6.39 -4.33 13.61
C PHE A 135 7.43 -3.23 13.37
N LEU A 136 7.81 -3.00 12.11
CA LEU A 136 8.85 -2.00 11.75
C LEU A 136 8.33 -0.56 11.72
N LEU A 137 7.15 -0.33 11.14
CA LEU A 137 6.62 0.99 10.81
C LEU A 137 5.46 1.43 11.69
N GLY A 138 4.96 0.54 12.56
CA GLY A 138 3.86 0.82 13.48
C GLY A 138 4.05 2.10 14.30
N PRO A 139 5.21 2.32 14.97
CA PRO A 139 5.43 3.53 15.75
C PRO A 139 5.34 4.82 14.93
N VAL A 140 5.86 4.80 13.70
CA VAL A 140 5.86 5.95 12.80
C VAL A 140 4.45 6.21 12.27
N ALA A 141 3.75 5.15 11.83
CA ALA A 141 2.39 5.24 11.34
C ALA A 141 1.43 5.75 12.44
N ASP A 142 1.53 5.21 13.65
CA ASP A 142 0.70 5.62 14.80
C ASP A 142 0.98 7.06 15.20
N ALA A 143 2.25 7.50 15.16
CA ALA A 143 2.60 8.90 15.42
C ALA A 143 1.99 9.85 14.38
N LEU A 144 2.02 9.49 13.09
CA LEU A 144 1.44 10.30 12.01
C LEU A 144 -0.09 10.36 12.08
N VAL A 145 -0.74 9.23 12.40
CA VAL A 145 -2.20 9.20 12.59
C VAL A 145 -2.60 10.08 13.77
N ARG A 146 -1.92 9.94 14.91
CA ARG A 146 -2.16 10.80 16.09
C ARG A 146 -1.94 12.28 15.79
N LEU A 147 -0.98 12.61 14.93
CA LEU A 147 -0.76 13.99 14.49
C LEU A 147 -1.93 14.48 13.64
N GLY A 148 -2.44 13.65 12.72
CA GLY A 148 -3.61 13.96 11.90
C GLY A 148 -4.90 14.12 12.72
N ASP A 149 -5.12 13.24 13.70
CA ASP A 149 -6.29 13.27 14.59
C ASP A 149 -6.33 14.54 15.47
N ARG A 150 -5.17 15.12 15.79
CA ARG A 150 -5.09 16.43 16.45
C ARG A 150 -5.54 17.58 15.56
N VAL A 151 -5.37 17.46 14.24
CA VAL A 151 -5.80 18.46 13.25
C VAL A 151 -7.28 18.29 12.90
N THR A 152 -7.79 17.06 12.93
CA THR A 152 -9.21 16.75 12.68
C THR A 152 -9.77 15.78 13.73
N PRO A 153 -10.21 16.26 14.91
CA PRO A 153 -10.73 15.39 15.96
C PRO A 153 -12.06 14.78 15.52
N GLY A 154 -12.12 13.45 15.33
CA GLY A 154 -13.42 12.84 14.97
C GLY A 154 -13.50 11.36 14.58
N ARG A 155 -12.41 10.58 14.51
CA ARG A 155 -12.52 9.13 14.25
C ARG A 155 -12.44 8.30 15.53
N PRO A 156 -13.44 7.46 15.85
CA PRO A 156 -13.25 6.41 16.83
C PRO A 156 -12.36 5.32 16.21
N GLY A 157 -11.27 4.99 16.91
CA GLY A 157 -10.38 3.87 16.61
C GLY A 157 -11.03 2.52 16.87
#